data_AF-K1UGX2-F1
#
_entry.id   AF-K1UGX2-F1
#
_cell.length_a   1.000
_cell.length_b   1.000
_cell.length_c   1.000
_cell.angle_alpha   90.00
_cell.angle_beta   90.00
_cell.angle_gamma   90.00
#
_symmetry.space_group_name_H-M   'P 1'
#
loop_
_entity.id
_entity.type
_entity.pdbx_description
1 polymer ?
#
loop_
_entity_poly.entity_id
_entity_poly.type
_entity_poly.pdbx_seq_one_letter_code
_entity_poly.pdbx_strand_id
1 'polypeptide(L)'
;MGMYKIQLYIENILGSIQNKKPVDVGEVSDGYHTFNELYRYRMLYNAAFFNLLARSGQVEVCKSRRHSDGEKCFGSDDWFIVMAILPTGQVSNHYESKYWDLFDVPERETAFEYDGHTPNEAADRLEKYLKLPRRGMTFE
;
A
#
# COMPACT_ATOMS: atom_id res chain seq x y z
N MET A 1 -19.52 15.73 -19.42
CA MET A 1 -19.25 15.00 -18.16
C MET A 1 -18.09 15.61 -17.36
N GLY A 2 -16.95 15.96 -17.98
CA GLY A 2 -15.76 16.49 -17.26
C GLY A 2 -15.93 17.85 -16.55
N MET A 3 -16.63 18.81 -17.17
CA MET A 3 -16.84 20.13 -16.57
C MET A 3 -17.70 20.10 -15.28
N TYR A 4 -18.69 19.21 -15.22
CA TYR A 4 -19.55 19.05 -14.05
C TYR A 4 -18.80 18.47 -12.84
N LYS A 5 -17.81 17.60 -13.08
CA LYS A 5 -16.96 17.04 -12.02
C LYS A 5 -16.01 18.09 -11.42
N ILE A 6 -15.43 18.95 -12.26
CA ILE A 6 -14.58 20.06 -11.81
C ILE A 6 -15.39 21.06 -10.99
N GLN A 7 -16.61 21.36 -11.45
CA GLN A 7 -17.55 22.24 -10.75
C GLN A 7 -17.87 21.70 -9.34
N LEU A 8 -18.25 20.43 -9.22
CA LEU A 8 -18.56 19.78 -7.93
C LEU A 8 -17.35 19.75 -6.98
N TYR A 9 -16.14 19.52 -7.52
CA TYR A 9 -14.91 19.52 -6.74
C TYR A 9 -14.61 20.92 -6.15
N ILE A 10 -14.77 21.97 -6.97
CA ILE A 10 -14.59 23.37 -6.54
C ILE A 10 -15.65 23.76 -5.51
N GLU A 11 -16.92 23.40 -5.73
CA GLU A 11 -18.03 23.72 -4.82
C GLU A 11 -17.85 23.05 -3.45
N ASN A 12 -17.38 21.80 -3.40
CA ASN A 12 -17.08 21.09 -2.15
C ASN A 12 -15.92 21.74 -1.38
N ILE A 13 -14.86 22.17 -2.07
CA ILE A 13 -13.72 22.87 -1.44
C ILE A 13 -14.15 24.25 -0.92
N LEU A 14 -14.89 25.03 -1.72
CA LEU A 14 -15.36 26.35 -1.31
C LEU A 14 -16.35 26.27 -0.13
N GLY A 15 -17.26 25.30 -0.15
CA GLY A 15 -18.22 25.06 0.93
C GLY A 15 -17.56 24.62 2.25
N SER A 16 -16.46 23.88 2.20
CA SER A 16 -15.71 23.47 3.39
C SER A 16 -14.82 24.61 3.94
N ILE A 17 -14.22 25.43 3.07
CA ILE A 17 -13.50 26.66 3.45
C ILE A 17 -14.44 27.66 4.12
N GLN A 18 -15.63 27.89 3.55
CA GLN A 18 -16.62 28.82 4.11
C GLN A 18 -17.17 28.35 5.46
N ASN A 19 -17.32 27.04 5.67
CA ASN A 19 -17.88 26.49 6.91
C ASN A 19 -16.83 26.14 7.98
N LYS A 20 -15.53 26.38 7.76
CA LYS A 20 -14.42 25.99 8.67
C LYS A 20 -14.52 24.54 9.18
N LYS A 21 -15.14 23.65 8.41
CA LYS A 21 -15.24 22.23 8.77
C LYS A 21 -13.99 21.51 8.30
N PRO A 22 -13.37 20.65 9.14
CA PRO A 22 -12.28 19.79 8.67
C PRO A 22 -12.79 18.99 7.48
N VAL A 23 -12.04 19.02 6.37
CA VAL A 23 -12.31 18.13 5.24
C VAL A 23 -11.86 16.74 5.68
N ASP A 24 -12.78 15.78 5.66
CA ASP A 24 -12.40 14.38 5.75
C ASP A 24 -11.71 14.02 4.43
N VAL A 25 -10.37 14.00 4.48
CA VAL A 25 -9.55 13.68 3.32
C VAL A 25 -9.91 12.31 2.76
N GLY A 26 -10.32 11.35 3.59
CA GLY A 26 -10.71 10.01 3.14
C GLY A 26 -11.91 10.01 2.20
N GLU A 27 -12.82 10.97 2.36
CA GLU A 27 -14.03 11.12 1.54
C GLU A 27 -13.83 11.99 0.30
N VAL A 28 -12.64 12.56 0.11
CA VAL A 28 -12.29 13.24 -1.14
C VAL A 28 -12.30 12.22 -2.27
N SER A 29 -13.00 12.56 -3.36
CA SER A 29 -13.22 11.67 -4.50
C SER A 29 -12.58 12.20 -5.79
N ASP A 30 -12.09 11.28 -6.62
CA ASP A 30 -11.69 11.53 -8.01
C ASP A 30 -12.90 11.53 -8.99
N GLY A 31 -14.12 11.40 -8.45
CA GLY A 31 -15.38 11.28 -9.15
C GLY A 31 -15.74 9.84 -9.56
N TYR A 32 -14.95 8.84 -9.18
CA TYR A 32 -15.27 7.41 -9.30
C TYR A 32 -15.08 6.69 -7.97
N HIS A 33 -14.03 7.03 -7.23
CA HIS A 33 -13.71 6.48 -5.92
C HIS A 33 -13.37 7.58 -4.91
N THR A 34 -13.59 7.32 -3.63
CA THR A 34 -13.00 8.12 -2.53
C THR A 34 -11.58 7.64 -2.21
N PHE A 35 -10.78 8.45 -1.52
CA PHE A 35 -9.46 7.99 -1.06
C PHE A 35 -9.56 6.79 -0.10
N ASN A 36 -10.62 6.71 0.72
CA ASN A 36 -10.89 5.55 1.56
C ASN A 36 -11.11 4.27 0.72
N GLU A 37 -11.87 4.37 -0.37
CA GLU A 37 -12.10 3.24 -1.28
C GLU A 37 -10.81 2.82 -2.01
N LEU A 38 -10.06 3.79 -2.55
CA LEU A 38 -8.79 3.53 -3.21
C LEU A 38 -7.77 2.90 -2.26
N TYR A 39 -7.68 3.38 -1.03
CA TYR A 39 -6.80 2.81 -0.01
C TYR A 39 -7.18 1.36 0.31
N ARG A 40 -8.48 1.08 0.48
CA ARG A 40 -8.99 -0.27 0.74
C ARG A 40 -8.65 -1.22 -0.41
N TYR A 41 -8.90 -0.84 -1.66
CA TYR A 41 -8.56 -1.70 -2.79
C TYR A 41 -7.07 -1.93 -2.95
N ARG A 42 -6.25 -0.87 -2.80
CA ARG A 42 -4.79 -1.00 -2.81
C ARG A 42 -4.32 -2.00 -1.75
N MET A 43 -4.83 -1.89 -0.52
CA MET A 43 -4.48 -2.80 0.57
C MET A 43 -4.85 -4.25 0.22
N LEU A 44 -6.06 -4.50 -0.30
CA LEU A 44 -6.51 -5.85 -0.66
C LEU A 44 -5.66 -6.47 -1.77
N TYR A 45 -5.35 -5.71 -2.82
CA TYR A 45 -4.47 -6.18 -3.89
C TYR A 45 -3.04 -6.44 -3.38
N ASN A 46 -2.54 -5.59 -2.49
CA ASN A 46 -1.22 -5.76 -1.89
C ASN A 46 -1.16 -7.03 -1.03
N ALA A 47 -2.16 -7.27 -0.17
CA ALA A 47 -2.28 -8.49 0.61
C ALA A 47 -2.34 -9.73 -0.28
N ALA A 48 -3.19 -9.74 -1.31
CA ALA A 48 -3.28 -10.84 -2.26
C ALA A 48 -1.93 -11.14 -2.94
N PHE A 49 -1.22 -10.11 -3.37
CA PHE A 49 0.11 -10.22 -3.98
C PHE A 49 1.15 -10.76 -3.00
N PHE A 50 1.25 -10.18 -1.81
CA PHE A 50 2.21 -10.60 -0.78
C PHE A 50 1.98 -12.04 -0.32
N ASN A 51 0.73 -12.45 -0.15
CA ASN A 51 0.41 -13.83 0.22
C ASN A 51 0.79 -14.80 -0.91
N LEU A 52 0.64 -14.40 -2.19
CA LEU A 52 1.11 -15.21 -3.31
C LEU A 52 2.64 -15.33 -3.33
N LEU A 53 3.36 -14.23 -3.06
CA LEU A 53 4.82 -14.26 -2.95
C LEU A 53 5.28 -15.20 -1.83
N ALA A 54 4.68 -15.09 -0.63
CA ALA A 54 4.97 -15.97 0.50
C ALA A 54 4.75 -17.45 0.15
N ARG A 55 3.61 -17.78 -0.48
CA ARG A 55 3.32 -19.16 -0.90
C ARG A 55 4.26 -19.68 -1.98
N SER A 56 4.72 -18.82 -2.88
CA SER A 56 5.65 -19.22 -3.94
C SER A 56 7.08 -19.46 -3.42
N GLY A 57 7.45 -18.79 -2.31
CA GLY A 57 8.79 -18.88 -1.72
C GLY A 57 9.91 -18.33 -2.61
N GLN A 58 9.58 -17.63 -3.71
CA GLN A 58 10.55 -17.15 -4.69
C GLN A 58 11.32 -15.92 -4.22
N VAL A 59 10.77 -15.18 -3.27
CA VAL A 59 11.33 -13.94 -2.73
C VAL A 59 11.12 -13.90 -1.22
N GLU A 60 12.02 -13.21 -0.54
CA GLU A 60 11.86 -12.95 0.88
C GLU A 60 10.74 -11.94 1.11
N VAL A 61 9.80 -12.29 1.99
CA VAL A 61 8.71 -11.43 2.42
C VAL A 61 8.55 -11.52 3.93
N CYS A 62 8.14 -10.42 4.55
CA CYS A 62 7.80 -10.42 5.97
C CYS A 62 6.70 -9.41 6.30
N LYS A 63 6.09 -9.59 7.46
CA LYS A 63 5.36 -8.55 8.18
C LYS A 63 5.94 -8.35 9.59
N SER A 64 5.89 -7.13 10.09
CA SER A 64 6.29 -6.81 11.46
C SER A 64 5.61 -5.55 12.00
N ARG A 65 5.42 -5.47 13.32
CA ARG A 65 4.96 -4.24 14.00
C ARG A 65 6.09 -3.27 14.28
N ARG A 66 7.35 -3.70 14.10
CA ARG A 66 8.54 -2.89 14.34
C ARG A 66 9.37 -2.72 13.07
N HIS A 67 9.96 -1.55 12.93
CA HIS A 67 10.99 -1.31 11.94
C HIS A 67 12.27 -2.10 12.31
N SER A 68 13.27 -2.06 11.43
CA SER A 68 14.53 -2.80 11.60
C SER A 68 15.37 -2.34 12.79
N ASP A 69 15.23 -1.08 13.19
CA ASP A 69 15.85 -0.49 14.39
C ASP A 69 15.16 -0.91 15.71
N GLY A 70 14.07 -1.68 15.63
CA GLY A 70 13.29 -2.12 16.78
C GLY A 70 12.19 -1.14 17.20
N GLU A 71 12.11 0.06 16.62
CA GLU A 71 11.06 1.01 16.93
C GLU A 71 9.71 0.56 16.37
N LYS A 72 8.63 0.91 17.07
CA LYS A 72 7.27 0.58 16.62
C LYS A 72 6.90 1.39 15.39
N CYS A 73 6.13 0.80 14.49
CA CYS A 73 5.57 1.52 13.34
C CYS A 73 4.77 2.75 13.83
N PHE A 74 5.26 3.94 13.49
CA PHE A 74 4.70 5.23 13.93
C PHE A 74 4.51 5.32 15.47
N GLY A 75 5.40 4.69 16.24
CA GLY A 75 5.40 4.76 17.70
C GLY A 75 4.23 4.02 18.38
N SER A 76 3.49 3.17 17.67
CA SER A 76 2.31 2.48 18.20
C SER A 76 2.21 1.02 17.74
N ASP A 77 1.39 0.22 18.42
CA ASP A 77 1.05 -1.14 17.97
C ASP A 77 -0.12 -1.15 16.96
N ASP A 78 -0.65 0.03 16.60
CA ASP A 78 -1.79 0.17 15.70
C ASP A 78 -1.41 0.07 14.22
N TRP A 79 -0.11 -0.08 13.94
CA TRP A 79 0.42 -0.19 12.59
C TRP A 79 1.39 -1.34 12.46
N PHE A 80 1.51 -1.81 11.23
CA PHE A 80 2.55 -2.76 10.84
C PHE A 80 3.09 -2.42 9.46
N ILE A 81 4.25 -2.97 9.16
CA ILE A 81 4.90 -2.92 7.86
C ILE A 81 4.91 -4.31 7.22
N VAL A 82 4.70 -4.34 5.91
CA VAL A 82 4.99 -5.50 5.07
C VAL A 82 6.10 -5.16 4.10
N MET A 83 7.01 -6.10 3.86
CA MET A 83 8.15 -5.92 2.98
C MET A 83 8.37 -7.13 2.10
N ALA A 84 8.76 -6.90 0.84
CA ALA A 84 9.18 -7.94 -0.09
C ALA A 84 10.50 -7.53 -0.77
N ILE A 85 11.43 -8.47 -0.89
CA ILE A 85 12.70 -8.28 -1.60
C ILE A 85 12.53 -8.86 -3.01
N LEU A 86 11.94 -8.08 -3.92
CA LEU A 86 11.75 -8.52 -5.30
C LEU A 86 13.11 -8.54 -6.04
N PRO A 87 13.25 -9.30 -7.14
CA PRO A 87 14.44 -9.24 -7.99
C PRO A 87 14.71 -7.84 -8.56
N THR A 88 13.70 -6.98 -8.56
CA THR A 88 13.78 -5.60 -9.04
C THR A 88 14.05 -4.59 -7.92
N GLY A 89 14.07 -5.02 -6.67
CA GLY A 89 14.34 -4.18 -5.49
C GLY A 89 13.30 -4.38 -4.37
N GLN A 90 13.57 -3.78 -3.22
CA GLN A 90 12.68 -3.85 -2.06
C GLN A 90 11.39 -3.05 -2.31
N VAL A 91 10.26 -3.55 -1.83
CA VAL A 91 9.01 -2.78 -1.73
C VAL A 91 8.47 -2.91 -0.32
N SER A 92 7.92 -1.81 0.22
CA SER A 92 7.39 -1.80 1.57
C SER A 92 6.14 -0.95 1.70
N ASN A 93 5.21 -1.35 2.56
CA ASN A 93 3.99 -0.61 2.84
C ASN A 93 3.59 -0.73 4.31
N HIS A 94 3.06 0.34 4.88
CA HIS A 94 2.45 0.35 6.21
C HIS A 94 0.94 0.28 6.13
N TYR A 95 0.35 -0.49 7.05
CA TYR A 95 -1.10 -0.65 7.19
C TYR A 95 -1.52 -0.64 8.65
N GLU A 96 -2.76 -0.25 8.92
CA GLU A 96 -3.36 -0.36 10.25
C GLU A 96 -3.51 -1.83 10.66
N SER A 97 -3.23 -2.12 11.93
CA SER A 97 -3.26 -3.45 12.54
C SER A 97 -4.56 -4.23 12.37
N LYS A 98 -5.68 -3.55 12.11
CA LYS A 98 -6.95 -4.21 11.78
C LYS A 98 -6.90 -5.06 10.50
N TYR A 99 -5.90 -4.86 9.65
CA TYR A 99 -5.66 -5.64 8.43
C TYR A 99 -4.57 -6.71 8.59
N TRP A 100 -3.99 -6.88 9.78
CA TRP A 100 -2.88 -7.80 10.03
C TRP A 100 -3.13 -9.23 9.52
N ASP A 101 -4.34 -9.75 9.74
CA ASP A 101 -4.72 -11.12 9.39
C ASP A 101 -5.00 -11.31 7.90
N LEU A 102 -5.10 -10.23 7.12
CA LEU A 102 -5.19 -10.33 5.65
C LEU A 102 -3.84 -10.64 5.01
N PHE A 103 -2.73 -10.36 5.70
CA PHE A 103 -1.38 -10.63 5.24
C PHE A 103 -0.89 -11.95 5.85
N ASP A 104 -1.06 -13.03 5.11
CA ASP A 104 -0.55 -14.37 5.40
C ASP A 104 0.89 -14.49 4.88
N VAL A 105 1.79 -13.80 5.57
CA VAL A 105 3.24 -13.77 5.31
C VAL A 105 4.02 -13.96 6.61
N PRO A 106 5.29 -14.42 6.56
CA PRO A 106 6.08 -14.67 7.76
C PRO A 106 6.17 -13.46 8.69
N GLU A 107 5.84 -13.69 9.96
CA GLU A 107 5.96 -12.70 11.03
C GLU A 107 7.39 -12.62 11.52
N ARG A 108 7.90 -11.40 11.73
CA ARG A 108 9.21 -11.15 12.32
C ARG A 108 9.09 -10.16 13.47
N GLU A 109 9.99 -10.31 14.45
CA GLU A 109 10.11 -9.35 15.56
C GLU A 109 10.41 -7.94 15.06
N THR A 110 11.33 -7.82 14.11
CA THR A 110 11.66 -6.59 13.37
C THR A 110 11.60 -6.81 11.86
N ALA A 111 11.23 -5.77 11.12
CA ALA A 111 11.19 -5.79 9.66
C ALA A 111 12.59 -5.94 9.02
N PHE A 112 12.66 -6.04 7.68
CA PHE A 112 13.94 -5.94 6.97
C PHE A 112 14.52 -4.53 7.11
N GLU A 113 15.83 -4.40 6.94
CA GLU A 113 16.48 -3.09 6.84
C GLU A 113 15.90 -2.32 5.65
N TYR A 114 15.50 -1.08 5.89
CA TYR A 114 14.89 -0.24 4.86
C TYR A 114 15.99 0.33 3.96
N ASP A 115 15.86 0.13 2.66
CA ASP A 115 16.88 0.54 1.69
C ASP A 115 16.80 2.02 1.26
N GLY A 116 15.91 2.81 1.88
CA GLY A 116 15.76 4.24 1.60
C GLY A 116 14.84 4.58 0.42
N HIS A 117 14.18 3.62 -0.20
CA HIS A 117 13.39 3.86 -1.42
C HIS A 117 12.23 4.83 -1.25
N THR A 118 12.06 5.75 -2.20
CA THR A 118 10.86 6.57 -2.30
C THR A 118 9.65 5.75 -2.78
N PRO A 119 8.41 6.24 -2.60
CA PRO A 119 7.22 5.61 -3.18
C PRO A 119 7.29 5.44 -4.71
N ASN A 120 7.91 6.39 -5.42
CA ASN A 120 8.09 6.29 -6.88
C ASN A 120 9.07 5.18 -7.24
N GLU A 121 10.17 5.02 -6.50
CA GLU A 121 11.08 3.90 -6.72
C GLU A 121 10.42 2.55 -6.44
N ALA A 122 9.59 2.44 -5.39
CA ALA A 122 8.79 1.24 -5.17
C ALA A 122 7.83 0.95 -6.34
N ALA A 123 7.17 1.97 -6.88
CA ALA A 123 6.32 1.85 -8.06
C ALA A 123 7.11 1.39 -9.30
N ASP A 124 8.27 1.99 -9.58
CA ASP A 124 9.14 1.61 -10.68
C ASP A 124 9.64 0.16 -10.55
N ARG A 125 9.93 -0.28 -9.31
CA ARG A 125 10.33 -1.67 -9.01
C ARG A 125 9.20 -2.66 -9.30
N LEU A 126 7.96 -2.32 -8.94
CA LEU A 126 6.78 -3.10 -9.28
C LEU A 126 6.56 -3.13 -10.79
N GLU A 127 6.67 -1.99 -11.48
CA GLU A 127 6.52 -1.94 -12.94
C GLU A 127 7.56 -2.81 -13.65
N LYS A 128 8.81 -2.77 -13.21
CA LYS A 128 9.87 -3.65 -13.71
C LYS A 128 9.55 -5.13 -13.42
N TYR A 129 9.02 -5.43 -12.23
CA TYR A 129 8.67 -6.80 -11.83
C TYR A 129 7.61 -7.39 -12.77
N LEU A 130 6.59 -6.60 -13.14
CA LEU A 130 5.54 -7.00 -14.09
C LEU A 130 6.06 -7.31 -15.50
N LYS A 131 7.23 -6.76 -15.87
CA LYS A 131 7.87 -6.95 -17.18
C LYS A 131 8.87 -8.12 -17.19
N LEU A 132 9.08 -8.80 -16.06
CA LEU A 132 9.96 -9.96 -16.01
C LEU A 132 9.43 -11.09 -16.92
N PRO A 133 10.32 -11.85 -17.58
CA PRO A 133 9.89 -12.96 -18.42
C PRO A 133 9.04 -13.96 -17.63
N ARG A 134 7.91 -14.39 -18.18
CA ARG A 134 7.10 -15.46 -17.58
C ARG A 134 7.92 -16.75 -17.59
N ARG A 135 8.51 -17.12 -16.45
CA ARG A 135 9.03 -18.49 -16.27
C ARG A 135 7.86 -19.38 -15.84
N GLY A 136 7.50 -20.34 -16.69
CA GLY A 136 6.69 -21.49 -16.30
C GLY A 136 5.18 -21.28 -16.13
N MET A 137 4.59 -20.19 -16.62
CA MET A 137 3.12 -20.08 -16.73
C MET A 137 2.68 -20.38 -18.16
N THR A 138 2.53 -21.66 -18.47
CA THR A 138 1.62 -22.11 -19.52
C THR A 138 0.29 -22.40 -18.85
N PHE A 139 -0.73 -21.60 -19.15
CA PHE A 139 -2.10 -22.02 -18.92
C PHE A 139 -2.46 -22.89 -20.13
N GLU A 140 -2.34 -24.21 -19.97
CA GLU A 140 -3.10 -25.13 -20.83
C GLU A 140 -4.58 -25.06 -20.46
#